data_AF-A0A5S9MHN8-F1
#
_entry.id   AF-A0A5S9MHN8-F1
#
_cell.length_a   1.000
_cell.length_b   1.000
_cell.length_c   1.000
_cell.angle_alpha   90.00
_cell.angle_beta   90.00
_cell.angle_gamma   90.00
#
_symmetry.space_group_name_H-M   'P 1'
#
loop_
_entity.id
_entity.type
_entity.pdbx_description
1 polymer ?
#
loop_
_entity_poly.entity_id
_entity_poly.type
_entity_poly.pdbx_seq_one_letter_code
_entity_poly.pdbx_strand_id
1 'polypeptide(L)'
;MSKQRQDAWSEENDLLLAETVLRHVREGSTQLNAFEEVGDKLNRTSAACGFRWNAVVRHQYEKALALAKKNSENNGCALLAMASQRKKNDYFISRK
;
A
#
# COMPACT_ATOMS: atom_id res chain seq x y z
N MET A 1 -8.99 -30.72 -15.22
CA MET A 1 -8.22 -30.53 -13.96
C MET A 1 -8.24 -29.06 -13.60
N SER A 2 -8.42 -28.78 -12.32
CA SER A 2 -8.76 -27.50 -11.69
C SER A 2 -7.86 -26.34 -12.08
N LYS A 3 -8.47 -25.18 -12.37
CA LYS A 3 -7.80 -23.88 -12.52
C LYS A 3 -7.21 -23.49 -11.15
N GLN A 4 -5.99 -23.95 -10.86
CA GLN A 4 -5.28 -23.59 -9.64
C GLN A 4 -5.18 -22.05 -9.59
N ARG A 5 -5.75 -21.46 -8.53
CA ARG A 5 -5.59 -20.03 -8.26
C ARG A 5 -4.11 -19.78 -8.02
N GLN A 6 -3.47 -19.09 -8.96
CA GLN A 6 -2.12 -18.55 -8.83
C GLN A 6 -2.14 -17.31 -7.93
N ASP A 7 -2.69 -17.43 -6.72
CA ASP A 7 -2.51 -16.42 -5.65
C ASP A 7 -1.10 -16.52 -5.07
N ALA A 8 -0.08 -16.61 -5.93
CA ALA A 8 1.31 -16.65 -5.52
C ALA A 8 1.77 -15.24 -5.15
N TRP A 9 1.19 -14.69 -4.09
CA TRP A 9 1.84 -13.64 -3.32
C TRP A 9 2.90 -14.31 -2.46
N SER A 10 4.15 -14.22 -2.90
CA SER A 10 5.30 -14.65 -2.12
C SER A 10 5.65 -13.59 -1.08
N GLU A 11 6.34 -13.99 -0.02
CA GLU A 11 6.85 -13.06 1.00
C GLU A 11 7.73 -11.96 0.40
N GLU A 12 8.47 -12.27 -0.68
CA GLU A 12 9.25 -11.27 -1.43
C GLU A 12 8.36 -10.17 -2.04
N ASN A 13 7.18 -10.52 -2.56
CA ASN A 13 6.23 -9.54 -3.10
C ASN A 13 5.66 -8.65 -1.97
N ASP A 14 5.44 -9.23 -0.79
CA ASP A 14 4.95 -8.52 0.39
C ASP A 14 6.02 -7.57 0.95
N LEU A 15 7.28 -8.01 0.97
CA LEU A 15 8.43 -7.20 1.36
C LEU A 15 8.58 -6.00 0.43
N LEU A 16 8.53 -6.22 -0.89
CA LEU A 16 8.62 -5.13 -1.87
C LEU A 16 7.48 -4.10 -1.70
N LEU A 17 6.26 -4.59 -1.43
CA LEU A 17 5.10 -3.74 -1.16
C LEU A 17 5.29 -2.93 0.13
N ALA A 18 5.74 -3.57 1.21
CA ALA A 18 6.05 -2.92 2.49
C ALA A 18 7.12 -1.86 2.38
N GLU A 19 8.25 -2.19 1.76
CA GLU A 19 9.36 -1.27 1.59
C GLU A 19 8.94 -0.04 0.80
N THR A 20 8.26 -0.23 -0.34
CA THR A 20 7.84 0.87 -1.20
C THR A 20 6.83 1.76 -0.49
N VAL A 21 5.83 1.20 0.19
CA VAL A 21 4.83 1.99 0.94
C VAL A 21 5.48 2.76 2.09
N LEU A 22 6.36 2.13 2.87
CA LEU A 22 7.05 2.78 3.98
C LEU A 22 7.98 3.90 3.48
N ARG A 23 8.65 3.69 2.34
CA ARG A 23 9.46 4.71 1.67
C ARG A 23 8.60 5.92 1.26
N HIS A 24 7.49 5.70 0.55
CA HIS A 24 6.58 6.78 0.17
C HIS A 24 6.03 7.55 1.38
N VAL A 25 5.73 6.87 2.50
CA VAL A 25 5.29 7.54 3.73
C VAL A 25 6.36 8.44 4.33
N ARG A 26 7.63 8.01 4.31
CA ARG A 26 8.76 8.82 4.79
C ARG A 26 9.04 10.02 3.86
N GLU A 27 8.89 9.82 2.56
CA GLU A 27 9.07 10.85 1.54
C GLU A 27 7.87 11.83 1.46
N GLY A 28 6.76 11.57 2.16
CA GLY A 28 5.56 12.40 2.13
C GLY A 28 4.67 12.19 0.90
N SER A 29 4.90 11.11 0.16
CA SER A 29 4.12 10.70 -1.01
C SER A 29 2.92 9.82 -0.63
N THR A 30 2.03 9.52 -1.59
CA THR A 30 0.80 8.77 -1.33
C THR A 30 1.01 7.26 -1.47
N GLN A 31 0.17 6.47 -0.78
CA GLN A 31 0.16 5.01 -0.90
C GLN A 31 -0.25 4.54 -2.30
N LEU A 32 -1.06 5.32 -3.03
CA LEU A 32 -1.48 5.00 -4.39
C LEU A 32 -0.29 4.99 -5.35
N ASN A 33 0.56 6.01 -5.30
CA ASN A 33 1.81 6.04 -6.07
C ASN A 33 2.71 4.84 -5.73
N ALA A 34 2.78 4.44 -4.46
CA ALA A 34 3.53 3.25 -4.07
C ALA A 34 2.92 1.96 -4.66
N PHE A 35 1.60 1.85 -4.71
CA PHE A 35 0.91 0.69 -5.30
C PHE A 35 1.04 0.61 -6.82
N GLU A 36 1.06 1.75 -7.50
CA GLU A 36 1.36 1.81 -8.94
C GLU A 36 2.78 1.34 -9.21
N GLU A 37 3.78 1.88 -8.49
CA GLU A 37 5.18 1.50 -8.67
C GLU A 37 5.43 0.00 -8.40
N VAL A 38 4.83 -0.55 -7.35
CA VAL A 38 4.94 -1.99 -7.04
C VAL A 38 4.16 -2.83 -8.05
N GLY A 39 3.01 -2.35 -8.51
CA GLY A 39 2.21 -3.00 -9.53
C GLY A 39 2.99 -3.17 -10.84
N ASP A 40 3.64 -2.12 -11.32
CA ASP A 40 4.53 -2.17 -12.49
C ASP A 40 5.68 -3.17 -12.31
N LYS A 41 6.33 -3.18 -11.14
CA LYS A 41 7.43 -4.13 -10.85
C LYS A 41 6.98 -5.58 -10.83
N LEU A 42 5.84 -5.86 -10.19
CA LEU A 42 5.31 -7.22 -10.02
C LEU A 42 4.43 -7.67 -11.19
N ASN A 43 4.24 -6.83 -12.22
CA ASN A 43 3.27 -7.04 -13.30
C ASN A 43 1.86 -7.33 -12.74
N ARG A 44 1.46 -6.62 -11.70
CA ARG A 44 0.15 -6.71 -11.03
C ARG A 44 -0.57 -5.37 -11.10
N THR A 45 -1.89 -5.39 -10.93
CA THR A 45 -2.66 -4.15 -10.86
C THR A 45 -2.46 -3.48 -9.51
N SER A 46 -2.42 -2.14 -9.49
CA SER A 46 -2.34 -1.34 -8.25
C SER A 46 -3.47 -1.68 -7.27
N ALA A 47 -4.64 -2.06 -7.80
CA ALA A 47 -5.75 -2.57 -7.02
C ALA A 47 -5.41 -3.90 -6.31
N ALA A 48 -4.77 -4.85 -6.99
CA ALA A 48 -4.33 -6.11 -6.39
C ALA A 48 -3.31 -5.89 -5.26
N CYS A 49 -2.36 -4.96 -5.46
CA CYS A 49 -1.42 -4.53 -4.42
C CYS A 49 -2.15 -3.93 -3.21
N GLY A 50 -3.17 -3.09 -3.45
CA GLY A 50 -4.02 -2.54 -2.38
C GLY A 50 -4.78 -3.60 -1.58
N PHE A 51 -5.31 -4.64 -2.23
CA PHE A 51 -5.95 -5.76 -1.52
C PHE A 51 -4.95 -6.53 -0.66
N ARG A 52 -3.77 -6.87 -1.21
CA ARG A 52 -2.74 -7.58 -0.45
C ARG A 52 -2.24 -6.77 0.73
N TRP A 53 -2.06 -5.45 0.53
CA TRP A 53 -1.71 -4.52 1.59
C TRP A 53 -2.70 -4.58 2.74
N ASN A 54 -3.99 -4.38 2.46
CA ASN A 54 -5.02 -4.35 3.51
C ASN A 54 -5.28 -5.72 4.15
N ALA A 55 -5.08 -6.82 3.42
CA ALA A 55 -5.34 -8.17 3.91
C ALA A 55 -4.24 -8.72 4.82
N VAL A 56 -2.96 -8.45 4.52
CA VAL A 56 -1.83 -9.11 5.19
C VAL A 56 -0.77 -8.11 5.63
N VAL A 57 -0.22 -7.35 4.68
CA VAL A 57 1.01 -6.57 4.91
C VAL A 57 0.78 -5.42 5.91
N ARG A 58 -0.38 -4.77 5.87
CA ARG A 58 -0.73 -3.69 6.79
C ARG A 58 -0.65 -4.13 8.25
N HIS A 59 -1.15 -5.33 8.57
CA HIS A 59 -1.14 -5.84 9.93
C HIS A 59 0.27 -6.17 10.41
N GLN A 60 1.13 -6.68 9.52
CA GLN A 60 2.52 -6.99 9.87
C GLN A 60 3.37 -5.72 10.06
N TYR A 61 3.14 -4.69 9.24
CA TYR A 61 3.95 -3.47 9.23
C TYR A 61 3.29 -2.27 9.92
N GLU A 62 2.20 -2.46 10.65
CA GLU A 62 1.47 -1.37 11.32
C GLU A 62 2.37 -0.56 12.25
N LYS A 63 3.20 -1.24 13.05
CA LYS A 63 4.18 -0.60 13.94
C LYS A 63 5.22 0.21 13.16
N ALA A 64 5.74 -0.36 12.07
CA ALA A 64 6.71 0.33 11.21
C ALA A 64 6.09 1.55 10.51
N LEU A 65 4.82 1.46 10.10
CA LEU A 65 4.07 2.55 9.49
C LEU A 65 3.81 3.68 10.49
N ALA A 66 3.48 3.34 11.74
CA ALA A 66 3.33 4.31 12.82
C ALA A 66 4.64 5.04 13.12
N LEU A 67 5.76 4.32 13.17
CA LEU A 67 7.09 4.92 13.33
C LEU A 67 7.48 5.81 12.15
N ALA A 68 7.21 5.37 10.91
CA ALA A 68 7.48 6.15 9.71
C ALA A 68 6.70 7.46 9.70
N LYS A 69 5.41 7.43 10.07
CA LYS A 69 4.57 8.65 10.19
C LYS A 69 5.02 9.57 11.31
N LYS A 70 5.35 9.02 12.49
CA LYS A 70 5.82 9.81 13.64
C LYS A 70 7.13 10.55 13.34
N ASN A 71 8.00 9.95 12.53
CA ASN A 71 9.26 10.59 12.13
C ASN A 71 9.05 11.74 11.13
N SER A 72 8.00 11.70 10.29
CA SER A 72 7.59 12.84 9.45
C SER A 72 6.99 13.98 10.28
N GLU A 73 6.35 13.67 11.40
CA GLU A 73 5.73 14.65 12.29
C GLU A 73 6.76 15.52 13.05
N ASN A 74 7.93 14.97 13.39
CA ASN A 74 9.00 15.71 14.08
C ASN A 74 9.79 16.68 13.17
N ASN A 75 9.78 16.49 11.85
CA ASN A 75 10.59 17.27 10.90
C ASN A 75 9.78 18.26 10.05
N GLY A 76 8.44 18.25 10.14
CA GLY A 76 7.60 18.99 9.21
C GLY A 76 6.23 19.28 9.78
N CYS A 77 6.16 20.32 10.60
CA CYS A 77 4.93 21.07 10.77
C CYS A 77 4.29 21.34 9.38
N ALA A 78 3.00 21.02 9.20
CA ALA A 78 2.10 21.52 8.16
C ALA A 78 1.90 20.81 6.78
N LEU A 79 1.99 19.46 6.64
CA LEU A 79 1.54 18.79 5.39
C LEU A 79 0.50 17.66 5.53
N LEU A 80 -0.10 17.43 6.70
CA LEU A 80 -1.20 16.45 6.85
C LEU A 80 -2.59 17.02 6.53
N ALA A 81 -2.68 18.28 6.09
CA ALA A 81 -3.92 18.92 5.68
C ALA A 81 -4.27 18.79 4.18
N MET A 82 -3.42 18.18 3.34
CA MET A 82 -3.50 18.35 1.88
C MET A 82 -3.79 17.08 1.04
N ALA A 83 -4.24 15.97 1.63
CA ALA A 83 -4.67 14.80 0.85
C ALA A 83 -5.71 13.95 1.60
N SER A 84 -6.87 14.47 2.02
CA SER A 84 -8.04 14.68 1.15
C SER A 84 -7.94 14.17 -0.29
N GLN A 85 -7.41 12.97 -0.55
CA GLN A 85 -7.71 12.26 -1.80
C GLN A 85 -9.04 11.53 -1.65
N ARG A 86 -10.07 12.36 -1.78
CA ARG A 86 -11.34 12.13 -2.47
C ARG A 86 -11.73 10.66 -2.70
N LYS A 87 -12.80 10.27 -2.02
CA LYS A 87 -13.90 9.39 -2.46
C LYS A 87 -13.81 8.93 -3.92
N LYS A 88 -13.64 7.61 -4.12
CA LYS A 88 -14.27 6.73 -5.13
C LYS A 88 -13.32 5.55 -5.43
N ASN A 89 -13.17 4.62 -4.50
CA ASN A 89 -12.86 3.25 -4.91
C ASN A 89 -13.41 2.16 -3.97
N ASP A 90 -14.00 2.54 -2.83
CA ASP A 90 -14.85 1.64 -2.03
C ASP A 90 -16.13 1.16 -2.74
N TYR A 91 -16.45 1.67 -3.94
CA TYR A 91 -17.66 1.24 -4.67
C TYR A 91 -17.44 0.01 -5.58
N PHE A 92 -16.25 -0.59 -5.65
CA PHE A 92 -16.06 -1.80 -6.47
C PHE A 92 -15.90 -3.11 -5.69
N ILE A 93 -16.00 -3.08 -4.35
CA ILE A 93 -15.84 -4.25 -3.48
C ILE A 93 -17.09 -4.49 -2.63
N SER A 94 -18.25 -4.66 -3.27
CA SER A 94 -19.42 -5.29 -2.61
C SER A 94 -20.56 -5.70 -3.58
N ARG A 95 -20.28 -5.95 -4.86
CA ARG A 95 -21.30 -6.57 -5.72
C ARG A 95 -20.68 -7.55 -6.73
N LYS A 96 -20.33 -8.72 -6.23
CA LYS A 96 -20.68 -9.97 -6.88
C LYS A 96 -20.77 -11.08 -5.86
#